data_AF-A0A2T4X9H3-F1
#
_entry.id   AF-A0A2T4X9H3-F1
#
_cell.length_a   1.000
_cell.length_b   1.000
_cell.length_c   1.000
_cell.angle_alpha   90.00
_cell.angle_beta   90.00
_cell.angle_gamma   90.00
#
_symmetry.space_group_name_H-M   'P 1'
#
loop_
_entity.id
_entity.type
_entity.pdbx_description
1 polymer ?
#
loop_
_entity_poly.entity_id
_entity_poly.type
_entity_poly.pdbx_seq_one_letter_code
_entity_poly.pdbx_strand_id
1 'polypeptide(L)'
;MVQQILFLILAGGASAYAWTQFMAIRKTILLGQDEVITGDTSARWRNVLLIAFGQKKMFKRWIPAVFHLFIYVAFLFTQVELIEIFIDGVFGVHRFFASLLGGFYTLIINTIEILSVLAFVATFIFLARRNLLKVPRLVKSELNGWPKLDANLILIFEVILLVAIFSMNGADVVLQGRDPLHYHDTGFLAVSSWLGPALFGGLSDGALVLVERAGWWLHLGMVLLFLNYLPKSKHLHILLAFPNTFFARQRPRGEMENMPAIMNEVKSMMGLAEDTGAADEELPEFGANDITTLSWIDVLGAYTCTECGRCSSVCPANATGKQLSPRKIMMDIRDRADEVYTKIQSGKPEYAVDAEKPLDKTNFNDGKSLFDYITREELHACTTCNACVEACPVLINPLEPILKMRRYEILTESAGPGSWLPMFNSIENSGAAWSMTIDREEWTKA
;
A
#
# COMPACT_ATOMS: atom_id res chain seq x y z
N MET A 1 32.22 12.71 20.25
CA MET A 1 32.21 13.64 19.10
C MET A 1 32.19 12.92 17.74
N VAL A 2 33.17 12.06 17.41
CA VAL A 2 33.19 11.38 16.09
C VAL A 2 31.92 10.55 15.82
N GLN A 3 31.45 9.76 16.80
CA GLN A 3 30.23 8.95 16.67
C GLN A 3 28.96 9.80 16.43
N GLN A 4 28.82 10.92 17.14
CA GLN A 4 27.67 11.83 16.98
C GLN A 4 27.68 12.49 15.59
N ILE A 5 28.86 12.90 15.10
CA ILE A 5 28.99 13.46 13.75
C ILE A 5 28.60 12.41 12.71
N LEU A 6 29.11 11.18 12.84
CA LEU A 6 28.75 10.07 11.96
C LEU A 6 27.25 9.78 11.99
N PHE A 7 26.66 9.75 13.19
CA PHE A 7 25.23 9.56 13.40
C PHE A 7 24.42 10.63 12.64
N LEU A 8 24.74 11.91 12.84
CA LEU A 8 24.05 13.03 12.20
C LEU A 8 24.15 12.98 10.67
N ILE A 9 25.33 12.65 10.14
CA ILE A 9 25.55 12.52 8.69
C ILE A 9 24.69 11.38 8.13
N LEU A 10 24.71 10.20 8.76
CA LEU A 10 23.97 9.03 8.30
C LEU A 10 22.46 9.25 8.41
N ALA A 11 21.97 9.66 9.58
CA ALA A 11 20.55 9.89 9.82
C ALA A 11 20.00 11.03 8.95
N GLY A 12 20.73 12.16 8.86
CA GLY A 12 20.36 13.30 8.03
C GLY A 12 20.35 12.97 6.54
N GLY A 13 21.42 12.34 6.04
CA GLY A 13 21.53 11.95 4.63
C GLY A 13 20.47 10.92 4.22
N ALA A 14 20.26 9.88 5.04
CA ALA A 14 19.24 8.87 4.80
C ALA A 14 17.83 9.45 4.85
N SER A 15 17.54 10.39 5.76
CA SER A 15 16.23 11.04 5.87
C SER A 15 15.96 11.99 4.70
N ALA A 16 16.97 12.75 4.27
CA ALA A 16 16.85 13.64 3.12
C ALA A 16 16.59 12.85 1.83
N TYR A 17 17.30 11.73 1.63
CA TYR A 17 17.06 10.84 0.49
C TYR A 17 15.68 10.16 0.56
N ALA A 18 15.24 9.73 1.75
CA ALA A 18 13.90 9.18 1.92
C ALA A 18 12.82 10.21 1.56
N TRP A 19 12.98 11.46 2.01
CA TRP A 19 12.06 12.56 1.70
C TRP A 19 11.88 12.75 0.19
N THR A 20 12.95 12.75 -0.60
CA THR A 20 12.83 12.89 -2.06
C THR A 20 12.05 11.74 -2.69
N GLN A 21 12.26 10.51 -2.22
CA GLN A 21 11.52 9.34 -2.69
C GLN A 21 10.02 9.40 -2.32
N PHE A 22 9.68 9.80 -1.09
CA PHE A 22 8.27 9.96 -0.69
C PHE A 22 7.56 11.09 -1.45
N MET A 23 8.27 12.20 -1.71
CA MET A 23 7.73 13.28 -2.54
C MET A 23 7.53 12.83 -3.99
N ALA A 24 8.41 11.98 -4.53
CA ALA A 24 8.22 11.37 -5.84
C ALA A 24 6.93 10.54 -5.89
N ILE A 25 6.70 9.65 -4.92
CA ILE A 25 5.45 8.87 -4.83
C ILE A 25 4.22 9.78 -4.78
N ARG A 26 4.27 10.85 -3.98
CA ARG A 26 3.16 11.81 -3.93
C ARG A 26 2.89 12.42 -5.30
N LYS A 27 3.94 12.83 -6.02
CA LYS A 27 3.80 13.38 -7.39
C LYS A 27 3.26 12.32 -8.35
N THR A 28 3.70 11.08 -8.26
CA THR A 28 3.18 9.97 -9.07
C THR A 28 1.70 9.72 -8.84
N ILE A 29 1.25 9.69 -7.58
CA ILE A 29 -0.18 9.54 -7.24
C ILE A 29 -1.01 10.67 -7.84
N LEU A 30 -0.49 11.89 -7.85
CA LEU A 30 -1.14 13.09 -8.41
C LEU A 30 -1.05 13.21 -9.94
N LEU A 31 -0.48 12.21 -10.63
CA LEU A 31 -0.62 12.10 -12.08
C LEU A 31 -2.06 11.78 -12.48
N GLY A 32 -2.83 11.10 -11.61
CA GLY A 32 -4.25 10.88 -11.83
C GLY A 32 -5.06 12.19 -11.89
N GLN A 33 -6.26 12.08 -12.42
CA GLN A 33 -7.25 13.15 -12.47
C GLN A 33 -7.78 13.48 -11.07
N ASP A 34 -8.20 14.72 -10.90
CA ASP A 34 -8.85 15.18 -9.69
C ASP A 34 -10.24 14.54 -9.56
N GLU A 35 -10.52 13.96 -8.40
CA GLU A 35 -11.83 13.41 -8.06
C GLU A 35 -12.44 14.20 -6.90
N VAL A 36 -13.70 14.61 -7.07
CA VAL A 36 -14.46 15.29 -6.02
C VAL A 36 -14.76 14.34 -4.88
N ILE A 37 -14.26 14.66 -3.70
CA ILE A 37 -14.47 13.87 -2.50
C ILE A 37 -15.87 14.18 -1.93
N THR A 38 -16.81 13.25 -2.09
CA THR A 38 -18.17 13.35 -1.54
C THR A 38 -18.33 12.54 -0.24
N GLY A 39 -19.37 12.82 0.54
CA GLY A 39 -19.69 12.10 1.77
C GLY A 39 -19.27 12.81 3.06
N ASP A 40 -19.41 12.11 4.19
CA ASP A 40 -19.20 12.66 5.53
C ASP A 40 -17.75 12.48 6.02
N THR A 41 -17.11 13.60 6.35
CA THR A 41 -15.76 13.67 6.93
C THR A 41 -15.65 12.91 8.26
N SER A 42 -16.70 12.93 9.10
CA SER A 42 -16.68 12.19 10.37
C SER A 42 -16.64 10.68 10.12
N ALA A 43 -17.42 10.18 9.16
CA ALA A 43 -17.35 8.79 8.73
C ALA A 43 -15.97 8.39 8.15
N ARG A 44 -15.23 9.32 7.53
CA ARG A 44 -13.85 9.07 7.03
C ARG A 44 -12.86 8.90 8.18
N TRP A 45 -12.88 9.80 9.17
CA TRP A 45 -12.06 9.64 10.37
C TRP A 45 -12.39 8.37 11.14
N ARG A 46 -13.68 8.01 11.23
CA ARG A 46 -14.09 6.71 11.80
C ARG A 46 -13.50 5.52 11.04
N ASN A 47 -13.40 5.60 9.71
CA ASN A 47 -12.73 4.56 8.92
C ASN A 47 -11.24 4.48 9.26
N VAL A 48 -10.53 5.62 9.35
CA VAL A 48 -9.11 5.65 9.74
C VAL A 48 -8.91 4.99 11.10
N LEU A 49 -9.70 5.39 12.10
CA LEU A 49 -9.59 4.85 13.47
C LEU A 49 -9.91 3.36 13.55
N LEU A 50 -10.99 2.89 12.91
CA LEU A 50 -11.40 1.49 13.02
C LEU A 50 -10.62 0.56 12.09
N ILE A 51 -10.21 1.03 10.91
CA ILE A 51 -9.69 0.18 9.84
C ILE A 51 -8.18 0.31 9.73
N ALA A 52 -7.63 1.52 9.63
CA ALA A 52 -6.17 1.71 9.55
C ALA A 52 -5.51 1.48 10.92
N PHE A 53 -6.00 2.15 11.97
CA PHE A 53 -5.45 2.02 13.32
C PHE A 53 -5.95 0.75 14.03
N GLY A 54 -7.26 0.53 14.09
CA GLY A 54 -7.87 -0.61 14.78
C GLY A 54 -7.82 -1.95 14.02
N GLN A 55 -7.34 -1.96 12.77
CA GLN A 55 -7.20 -3.16 11.93
C GLN A 55 -8.47 -4.03 11.82
N LYS A 56 -9.68 -3.46 11.99
CA LYS A 56 -10.96 -4.20 12.08
C LYS A 56 -11.17 -5.22 10.96
N LYS A 57 -10.81 -4.87 9.71
CA LYS A 57 -10.97 -5.78 8.57
C LYS A 57 -9.95 -6.93 8.53
N MET A 58 -8.79 -6.79 9.19
CA MET A 58 -7.79 -7.86 9.25
C MET A 58 -8.34 -9.10 9.97
N PHE A 59 -9.09 -8.88 11.06
CA PHE A 59 -9.71 -9.91 11.91
C PHE A 59 -10.77 -10.78 11.21
N LYS A 60 -11.16 -10.46 9.97
CA LYS A 60 -11.90 -11.40 9.10
C LYS A 60 -11.15 -12.71 8.86
N ARG A 61 -9.83 -12.75 9.07
CA ARG A 61 -9.06 -13.99 9.18
C ARG A 61 -8.21 -13.94 10.44
N TRP A 62 -8.65 -14.65 11.48
CA TRP A 62 -8.10 -14.54 12.84
C TRP A 62 -6.60 -14.83 12.91
N ILE A 63 -6.15 -15.95 12.37
CA ILE A 63 -4.73 -16.38 12.45
C ILE A 63 -3.76 -15.30 11.93
N PRO A 64 -3.85 -14.83 10.67
CA PRO A 64 -2.95 -13.76 10.21
C PRO A 64 -3.21 -12.41 10.88
N ALA A 65 -4.41 -12.16 11.44
CA ALA A 65 -4.70 -10.90 12.13
C ALA A 65 -3.96 -10.82 13.47
N VAL A 66 -3.97 -11.89 14.26
CA VAL A 66 -3.27 -11.92 15.56
C VAL A 66 -1.77 -11.77 15.39
N PHE A 67 -1.16 -12.53 14.47
CA PHE A 67 0.28 -12.39 14.22
C PHE A 67 0.66 -11.02 13.65
N HIS A 68 -0.18 -10.45 12.79
CA HIS A 68 0.03 -9.08 12.31
C HIS A 68 -0.13 -8.04 13.41
N LEU A 69 -1.06 -8.25 14.34
CA LEU A 69 -1.26 -7.37 15.49
C LEU A 69 -0.01 -7.34 16.37
N PHE A 70 0.65 -8.47 16.62
CA PHE A 70 1.91 -8.49 17.39
C PHE A 70 2.98 -7.61 16.74
N ILE A 71 3.21 -7.77 15.43
CA ILE A 71 4.18 -6.96 14.68
C ILE A 71 3.77 -5.48 14.71
N TYR A 72 2.49 -5.18 14.48
CA TYR A 72 1.99 -3.79 14.44
C TYR A 72 2.11 -3.09 15.79
N VAL A 73 1.68 -3.73 16.87
CA VAL A 73 1.75 -3.14 18.21
C VAL A 73 3.20 -3.06 18.68
N ALA A 74 4.03 -4.07 18.39
CA ALA A 74 5.47 -3.99 18.61
C ALA A 74 6.05 -2.74 17.92
N PHE A 75 5.80 -2.58 16.62
CA PHE A 75 6.24 -1.42 15.84
C PHE A 75 5.82 -0.08 16.46
N LEU A 76 4.55 0.06 16.88
CA LEU A 76 4.08 1.30 17.52
C LEU A 76 4.80 1.61 18.84
N PHE A 77 5.01 0.60 19.68
CA PHE A 77 5.68 0.77 20.96
C PHE A 77 7.20 1.00 20.80
N THR A 78 7.84 0.33 19.84
CA THR A 78 9.27 0.50 19.53
C THR A 78 9.59 1.90 19.00
N GLN A 79 8.60 2.70 18.60
CA GLN A 79 8.84 4.11 18.26
C GLN A 79 9.38 4.90 19.45
N VAL A 80 9.05 4.52 20.69
CA VAL A 80 9.60 5.14 21.91
C VAL A 80 11.11 4.86 22.02
N GLU A 81 11.51 3.60 21.80
CA GLU A 81 12.91 3.18 21.79
C GLU A 81 13.69 3.81 20.63
N LEU A 82 13.07 3.94 19.45
CA LEU A 82 13.68 4.64 18.32
C LEU A 82 13.94 6.12 18.64
N ILE A 83 13.01 6.80 19.32
CA ILE A 83 13.21 8.18 19.78
C ILE A 83 14.38 8.24 20.77
N GLU A 84 14.47 7.30 21.70
CA GLU A 84 15.60 7.20 22.63
C GLU A 84 16.94 7.00 21.91
N ILE A 85 17.02 6.04 20.97
CA ILE A 85 18.20 5.80 20.12
C ILE A 85 18.63 7.09 19.40
N PHE A 86 17.67 7.86 18.87
CA PHE A 86 17.99 9.11 18.20
C PHE A 86 18.53 10.17 19.17
N ILE A 87 17.95 10.31 20.35
CA ILE A 87 18.43 11.24 21.39
C ILE A 87 19.85 10.84 21.85
N ASP A 88 20.05 9.56 22.17
CA ASP A 88 21.34 8.98 22.55
C ASP A 88 22.40 9.23 21.46
N GLY A 89 22.05 9.01 20.20
CA GLY A 89 22.93 9.24 19.05
C GLY A 89 23.32 10.70 18.84
N VAL A 90 22.38 11.64 19.02
CA VAL A 90 22.63 13.09 18.86
C VAL A 90 23.46 13.63 20.03
N PHE A 91 23.05 13.34 21.27
CA PHE A 91 23.66 13.93 22.46
C PHE A 91 24.84 13.11 22.99
N GLY A 92 25.07 11.89 22.49
CA GLY A 92 26.11 10.99 22.99
C GLY A 92 25.86 10.55 24.43
N VAL A 93 24.60 10.46 24.80
CA VAL A 93 24.14 9.94 26.10
C VAL A 93 23.71 8.49 25.93
N HIS A 94 23.48 7.81 27.04
CA HIS A 94 23.09 6.40 27.04
C HIS A 94 21.81 6.24 27.84
N ARG A 95 20.75 5.69 27.22
CA ARG A 95 19.41 5.50 27.79
C ARG A 95 18.87 6.77 28.44
N PHE A 96 18.73 7.83 27.65
CA PHE A 96 18.28 9.15 28.12
C PHE A 96 17.01 9.10 29.02
N PHE A 97 16.05 8.22 28.73
CA PHE A 97 14.81 8.16 29.50
C PHE A 97 14.89 7.29 30.77
N ALA A 98 15.89 6.42 30.91
CA ALA A 98 15.97 5.48 32.03
C ALA A 98 15.99 6.19 33.39
N SER A 99 16.86 7.20 33.55
CA SER A 99 16.98 7.97 34.78
C SER A 99 15.76 8.86 35.07
N LEU A 100 15.05 9.32 34.03
CA LEU A 100 13.91 10.23 34.14
C LEU A 100 12.61 9.49 34.51
N LEU A 101 12.41 8.28 33.97
CA LEU A 101 11.16 7.54 34.08
C LEU A 101 11.22 6.39 35.10
N GLY A 102 12.42 5.94 35.51
CA GLY A 102 12.59 4.91 36.54
C GLY A 102 11.77 3.65 36.26
N GLY A 103 10.96 3.20 37.22
CA GLY A 103 10.14 1.99 37.05
C GLY A 103 9.14 2.04 35.89
N PHE A 104 8.72 3.23 35.43
CA PHE A 104 7.88 3.35 34.24
C PHE A 104 8.67 3.07 32.95
N TYR A 105 9.97 3.38 32.92
CA TYR A 105 10.87 2.98 31.83
C TYR A 105 10.92 1.46 31.74
N THR A 106 11.18 0.79 32.86
CA THR A 106 11.23 -0.69 32.92
C THR A 106 9.92 -1.31 32.44
N LEU A 107 8.76 -0.75 32.78
CA LEU A 107 7.46 -1.21 32.28
C LEU A 107 7.35 -1.11 30.74
N ILE A 108 7.76 0.03 30.17
CA ILE A 108 7.71 0.27 28.72
C ILE A 108 8.65 -0.71 28.01
N ILE A 109 9.91 -0.80 28.43
CA ILE A 109 10.91 -1.69 27.81
C ILE A 109 10.47 -3.15 27.93
N ASN A 110 9.95 -3.58 29.09
CA ASN A 110 9.39 -4.92 29.24
C ASN A 110 8.24 -5.20 28.27
N THR A 111 7.36 -4.23 28.07
CA THR A 111 6.27 -4.34 27.09
C THR A 111 6.84 -4.50 25.68
N ILE A 112 7.86 -3.71 25.33
CA ILE A 112 8.56 -3.80 24.04
C ILE A 112 9.25 -5.15 23.88
N GLU A 113 9.94 -5.68 24.89
CA GLU A 113 10.63 -6.97 24.79
C GLU A 113 9.65 -8.12 24.58
N ILE A 114 8.55 -8.16 25.33
CA ILE A 114 7.52 -9.19 25.17
C ILE A 114 6.90 -9.11 23.77
N LEU A 115 6.51 -7.91 23.33
CA LEU A 115 5.95 -7.71 21.99
C LEU A 115 6.95 -8.05 20.89
N SER A 116 8.24 -7.76 21.09
CA SER A 116 9.32 -8.07 20.16
C SER A 116 9.55 -9.57 20.02
N VAL A 117 9.46 -10.34 21.12
CA VAL A 117 9.48 -11.82 21.04
C VAL A 117 8.25 -12.34 20.29
N LEU A 118 7.06 -11.80 20.56
CA LEU A 118 5.85 -12.20 19.85
C LEU A 118 5.92 -11.86 18.35
N ALA A 119 6.46 -10.70 18.00
CA ALA A 119 6.74 -10.29 16.62
C ALA A 119 7.77 -11.22 15.96
N PHE A 120 8.84 -11.59 16.67
CA PHE A 120 9.85 -12.54 16.20
C PHE A 120 9.22 -13.88 15.81
N VAL A 121 8.38 -14.44 16.69
CA VAL A 121 7.64 -15.67 16.42
C VAL A 121 6.68 -15.50 15.24
N ALA A 122 5.92 -14.40 15.20
CA ALA A 122 5.01 -14.08 14.10
C ALA A 122 5.74 -14.03 12.74
N THR A 123 6.95 -13.50 12.72
CA THR A 123 7.79 -13.33 11.52
C THR A 123 8.27 -14.66 10.96
N PHE A 124 8.72 -15.59 11.81
CA PHE A 124 8.99 -16.97 11.36
C PHE A 124 7.74 -17.68 10.84
N ILE A 125 6.58 -17.47 11.48
CA ILE A 125 5.32 -18.04 11.01
C ILE A 125 4.94 -17.46 9.65
N PHE A 126 5.15 -16.16 9.40
CA PHE A 126 4.90 -15.54 8.10
C PHE A 126 5.87 -15.98 7.02
N LEU A 127 7.16 -16.12 7.35
CA LEU A 127 8.16 -16.73 6.47
C LEU A 127 7.76 -18.17 6.09
N ALA A 128 7.35 -18.97 7.07
CA ALA A 128 6.90 -20.34 6.86
C ALA A 128 5.62 -20.41 6.02
N ARG A 129 4.63 -19.55 6.30
CA ARG A 129 3.39 -19.50 5.53
C ARG A 129 3.59 -19.16 4.06
N ARG A 130 4.61 -18.35 3.77
CA ARG A 130 4.94 -17.92 2.39
C ARG A 130 5.81 -18.93 1.65
N ASN A 131 6.84 -19.48 2.31
CA ASN A 131 7.86 -20.28 1.63
C ASN A 131 7.71 -21.79 1.83
N LEU A 132 7.16 -22.23 2.97
CA LEU A 132 7.01 -23.65 3.32
C LEU A 132 5.57 -24.14 3.05
N LEU A 133 4.55 -23.46 3.58
CA LEU A 133 3.15 -23.92 3.55
C LEU A 133 2.40 -23.62 2.23
N LYS A 134 3.01 -22.84 1.32
CA LYS A 134 2.51 -22.57 -0.04
C LYS A 134 1.01 -22.21 -0.11
N VAL A 135 0.57 -21.27 0.73
CA VAL A 135 -0.84 -20.83 0.75
C VAL A 135 -1.28 -20.37 -0.65
N PRO A 136 -2.40 -20.87 -1.22
CA PRO A 136 -2.75 -20.68 -2.64
C PRO A 136 -2.70 -19.24 -3.17
N ARG A 137 -3.25 -18.27 -2.42
CA ARG A 137 -3.23 -16.84 -2.80
C ARG A 137 -1.82 -16.21 -2.80
N LEU A 138 -0.84 -16.84 -2.17
CA LEU A 138 0.54 -16.37 -2.03
C LEU A 138 1.52 -17.07 -2.99
N VAL A 139 1.05 -18.04 -3.79
CA VAL A 139 1.84 -18.80 -4.76
C VAL A 139 1.34 -18.65 -6.21
N LYS A 140 0.54 -17.62 -6.46
CA LYS A 140 0.07 -17.29 -7.80
C LYS A 140 1.20 -16.72 -8.66
N SER A 141 1.08 -16.88 -9.99
CA SER A 141 2.12 -16.50 -10.95
C SER A 141 2.45 -15.01 -10.93
N GLU A 142 1.47 -14.13 -10.67
CA GLU A 142 1.71 -12.67 -10.61
C GLU A 142 2.62 -12.25 -9.45
N LEU A 143 2.92 -13.15 -8.50
CA LEU A 143 3.83 -12.86 -7.39
C LEU A 143 5.28 -13.31 -7.67
N ASN A 144 5.54 -13.95 -8.81
CA ASN A 144 6.89 -14.41 -9.14
C ASN A 144 7.84 -13.23 -9.33
N GLY A 145 9.10 -13.39 -8.92
CA GLY A 145 10.11 -12.32 -8.99
C GLY A 145 10.03 -11.34 -7.82
N TRP A 146 9.96 -10.04 -8.13
CA TRP A 146 10.04 -8.95 -7.15
C TRP A 146 9.01 -9.03 -6.01
N PRO A 147 7.70 -9.25 -6.27
CA PRO A 147 6.71 -9.32 -5.19
C PRO A 147 7.03 -10.38 -4.13
N LYS A 148 7.51 -11.56 -4.53
CA LYS A 148 7.89 -12.61 -3.57
C LYS A 148 9.18 -12.26 -2.82
N LEU A 149 10.16 -11.71 -3.52
CA LEU A 149 11.43 -11.29 -2.92
C LEU A 149 11.22 -10.18 -1.88
N ASP A 150 10.51 -9.12 -2.24
CA ASP A 150 10.20 -7.98 -1.36
C ASP A 150 9.55 -8.44 -0.05
N ALA A 151 8.55 -9.33 -0.14
CA ALA A 151 7.90 -9.86 1.06
C ALA A 151 8.81 -10.71 1.97
N ASN A 152 9.84 -11.36 1.41
CA ASN A 152 10.83 -12.10 2.19
C ASN A 152 11.87 -11.16 2.79
N LEU A 153 12.33 -10.16 2.03
CA LEU A 153 13.30 -9.17 2.48
C LEU A 153 12.80 -8.39 3.69
N ILE A 154 11.55 -7.93 3.69
CA ILE A 154 10.95 -7.24 4.84
C ILE A 154 11.03 -8.09 6.11
N LEU A 155 10.66 -9.39 6.02
CA LEU A 155 10.68 -10.29 7.18
C LEU A 155 12.11 -10.61 7.63
N ILE A 156 13.07 -10.64 6.71
CA ILE A 156 14.50 -10.80 7.03
C ILE A 156 15.03 -9.53 7.73
N PHE A 157 14.67 -8.34 7.24
CA PHE A 157 15.03 -7.07 7.88
C PHE A 157 14.47 -6.99 9.31
N GLU A 158 13.23 -7.44 9.51
CA GLU A 158 12.62 -7.53 10.84
C GLU A 158 13.39 -8.48 11.76
N VAL A 159 13.80 -9.66 11.28
CA VAL A 159 14.67 -10.58 12.05
C VAL A 159 15.99 -9.91 12.43
N ILE A 160 16.63 -9.17 11.51
CA ILE A 160 17.89 -8.47 11.79
C ILE A 160 17.68 -7.37 12.84
N LEU A 161 16.60 -6.58 12.74
CA LEU A 161 16.26 -5.54 13.71
C LEU A 161 16.07 -6.12 15.12
N LEU A 162 15.36 -7.25 15.22
CA LEU A 162 15.10 -7.92 16.50
C LEU A 162 16.36 -8.57 17.08
N VAL A 163 17.20 -9.18 16.26
CA VAL A 163 18.50 -9.70 16.73
C VAL A 163 19.39 -8.56 17.22
N ALA A 164 19.42 -7.43 16.50
CA ALA A 164 20.21 -6.27 16.89
C ALA A 164 19.75 -5.67 18.22
N ILE A 165 18.44 -5.51 18.42
CA ILE A 165 17.88 -4.93 19.65
C ILE A 165 18.10 -5.83 20.88
N PHE A 166 17.91 -7.15 20.75
CA PHE A 166 18.18 -8.08 21.86
C PHE A 166 19.67 -8.27 22.12
N SER A 167 20.52 -8.12 21.10
CA SER A 167 21.97 -8.13 21.29
C SER A 167 22.43 -6.90 22.08
N MET A 168 21.94 -5.70 21.73
CA MET A 168 22.30 -4.50 22.47
C MET A 168 21.73 -4.52 23.90
N ASN A 169 20.45 -4.81 24.08
CA ASN A 169 19.82 -4.84 25.42
C ASN A 169 20.38 -5.97 26.29
N GLY A 170 20.68 -7.14 25.71
CA GLY A 170 21.28 -8.26 26.43
C GLY A 170 22.70 -7.98 26.91
N ALA A 171 23.55 -7.38 26.07
CA ALA A 171 24.91 -6.98 26.48
C ALA A 171 24.90 -5.83 27.48
N ASP A 172 24.01 -4.87 27.28
CA ASP A 172 23.79 -3.71 28.15
C ASP A 172 23.44 -4.13 29.59
N VAL A 173 22.49 -5.07 29.76
CA VAL A 173 22.13 -5.62 31.08
C VAL A 173 23.34 -6.23 31.80
N VAL A 174 24.22 -6.94 31.09
CA VAL A 174 25.42 -7.53 31.71
C VAL A 174 26.39 -6.43 32.13
N LEU A 175 26.51 -5.36 31.33
CA LEU A 175 27.36 -4.21 31.60
C LEU A 175 26.86 -3.34 32.77
N GLN A 176 25.55 -3.22 32.98
CA GLN A 176 24.97 -2.53 34.15
C GLN A 176 25.51 -3.09 35.48
N GLY A 177 25.78 -4.41 35.55
CA GLY A 177 26.36 -5.05 36.73
C GLY A 177 27.88 -4.88 36.88
N ARG A 178 28.58 -4.41 35.84
CA ARG A 178 30.06 -4.31 35.80
C ARG A 178 30.56 -2.86 35.76
N ASP A 179 29.85 -1.98 35.07
CA ASP A 179 30.14 -0.54 34.96
C ASP A 179 28.86 0.30 35.16
N PRO A 180 28.35 0.38 36.41
CA PRO A 180 27.12 1.11 36.72
C PRO A 180 27.24 2.63 36.59
N LEU A 181 28.45 3.17 36.41
CA LEU A 181 28.67 4.60 36.20
C LEU A 181 28.34 5.01 34.76
N HIS A 182 28.61 4.16 33.79
CA HIS A 182 28.28 4.40 32.38
C HIS A 182 26.95 3.78 31.95
N TYR A 183 26.60 2.61 32.52
CA TYR A 183 25.40 1.86 32.18
C TYR A 183 24.36 2.00 33.30
N HIS A 184 23.28 2.71 33.02
CA HIS A 184 22.23 2.99 34.00
C HIS A 184 21.41 1.73 34.32
N ASP A 185 21.03 1.57 35.59
CA ASP A 185 20.13 0.49 36.01
C ASP A 185 18.77 0.64 35.32
N THR A 186 18.40 -0.39 34.56
CA THR A 186 17.12 -0.47 33.84
C THR A 186 16.08 -1.34 34.54
N GLY A 187 16.44 -1.90 35.70
CA GLY A 187 15.64 -2.86 36.44
C GLY A 187 15.61 -4.24 35.77
N PHE A 188 14.63 -5.05 36.15
CA PHE A 188 14.46 -6.39 35.60
C PHE A 188 13.75 -6.34 34.24
N LEU A 189 14.49 -6.69 33.19
CA LEU A 189 14.01 -6.84 31.81
C LEU A 189 13.55 -8.28 31.56
N ALA A 190 12.35 -8.45 31.00
CA ALA A 190 11.61 -9.70 30.93
C ALA A 190 12.32 -10.77 30.09
N VAL A 191 13.12 -10.35 29.11
CA VAL A 191 13.90 -11.22 28.22
C VAL A 191 15.39 -11.00 28.45
N SER A 192 15.85 -9.75 28.39
CA SER A 192 17.29 -9.46 28.42
C SER A 192 17.96 -9.79 29.76
N SER A 193 17.23 -9.75 30.89
CA SER A 193 17.81 -10.08 32.20
C SER A 193 18.22 -11.54 32.40
N TRP A 194 17.74 -12.46 31.56
CA TRP A 194 18.19 -13.85 31.59
C TRP A 194 18.90 -14.25 30.29
N LEU A 195 18.44 -13.76 29.13
CA LEU A 195 19.06 -14.08 27.85
C LEU A 195 20.43 -13.42 27.70
N GLY A 196 20.59 -12.18 28.17
CA GLY A 196 21.85 -11.44 28.13
C GLY A 196 22.98 -12.17 28.88
N PRO A 197 22.83 -12.48 30.17
CA PRO A 197 23.82 -13.25 30.92
C PRO A 197 24.08 -14.65 30.33
N ALA A 198 23.05 -15.33 29.82
CA ALA A 198 23.19 -16.66 29.23
C ALA A 198 24.04 -16.66 27.95
N LEU A 199 23.88 -15.64 27.10
CA LEU A 199 24.61 -15.55 25.82
C LEU A 199 25.95 -14.82 25.93
N PHE A 200 26.01 -13.77 26.75
CA PHE A 200 27.12 -12.82 26.77
C PHE A 200 27.86 -12.75 28.11
N GLY A 201 27.35 -13.38 29.19
CA GLY A 201 27.93 -13.27 30.53
C GLY A 201 29.38 -13.76 30.64
N GLY A 202 29.82 -14.66 29.76
CA GLY A 202 31.20 -15.14 29.70
C GLY A 202 32.19 -14.22 28.95
N LEU A 203 31.70 -13.14 28.32
CA LEU A 203 32.53 -12.21 27.56
C LEU A 203 33.27 -11.22 28.46
N SER A 204 34.40 -10.73 27.98
CA SER A 204 35.12 -9.61 28.62
C SER A 204 34.35 -8.30 28.43
N ASP A 205 34.63 -7.30 29.26
CA ASP A 205 33.93 -6.01 29.22
C ASP A 205 34.09 -5.31 27.87
N GLY A 206 35.30 -5.35 27.28
CA GLY A 206 35.53 -4.81 25.95
C GLY A 206 34.73 -5.54 24.85
N ALA A 207 34.55 -6.85 24.97
CA ALA A 207 33.73 -7.62 24.03
C ALA A 207 32.23 -7.33 24.22
N LEU A 208 31.76 -7.15 25.46
CA LEU A 208 30.38 -6.75 25.75
C LEU A 208 30.06 -5.38 25.16
N VAL A 209 30.93 -4.39 25.37
CA VAL A 209 30.77 -3.05 24.77
C VAL A 209 30.74 -3.14 23.24
N LEU A 210 31.55 -4.01 22.64
CA LEU A 210 31.52 -4.22 21.19
C LEU A 210 30.17 -4.81 20.73
N VAL A 211 29.63 -5.80 21.42
CA VAL A 211 28.32 -6.40 21.09
C VAL A 211 27.21 -5.36 21.23
N GLU A 212 27.22 -4.60 22.33
CA GLU A 212 26.23 -3.55 22.58
C GLU A 212 26.27 -2.49 21.46
N ARG A 213 27.45 -1.92 21.18
CA ARG A 213 27.61 -0.88 20.15
C ARG A 213 27.36 -1.42 18.74
N ALA A 214 27.77 -2.64 18.45
CA ALA A 214 27.48 -3.27 17.15
C ALA A 214 25.98 -3.50 16.97
N GLY A 215 25.28 -3.97 18.01
CA GLY A 215 23.82 -4.12 18.01
C GLY A 215 23.12 -2.78 17.76
N TRP A 216 23.52 -1.73 18.48
CA TRP A 216 22.96 -0.39 18.33
C TRP A 216 23.15 0.18 16.91
N TRP A 217 24.39 0.12 16.37
CA TRP A 217 24.68 0.60 15.02
C TRP A 217 24.03 -0.25 13.93
N LEU A 218 23.95 -1.57 14.11
CA LEU A 218 23.24 -2.47 13.20
C LEU A 218 21.75 -2.16 13.17
N HIS A 219 21.14 -1.94 14.34
CA HIS A 219 19.73 -1.60 14.45
C HIS A 219 19.45 -0.26 13.75
N LEU A 220 20.17 0.81 14.11
CA LEU A 220 20.03 2.12 13.47
C LEU A 220 20.24 2.04 11.95
N GLY A 221 21.32 1.39 11.52
CA GLY A 221 21.64 1.23 10.10
C GLY A 221 20.53 0.52 9.35
N MET A 222 19.94 -0.53 9.95
CA MET A 222 18.83 -1.26 9.37
C MET A 222 17.54 -0.42 9.34
N VAL A 223 17.25 0.39 10.35
CA VAL A 223 16.10 1.34 10.33
C VAL A 223 16.26 2.35 9.20
N LEU A 224 17.44 2.97 9.04
CA LEU A 224 17.71 3.95 7.99
C LEU A 224 17.67 3.32 6.58
N LEU A 225 18.15 2.08 6.45
CA LEU A 225 18.02 1.30 5.22
C LEU A 225 16.55 1.02 4.91
N PHE A 226 15.79 0.55 5.90
CA PHE A 226 14.38 0.21 5.73
C PHE A 226 13.55 1.43 5.37
N LEU A 227 13.80 2.59 5.99
CA LEU A 227 13.18 3.87 5.64
C LEU A 227 13.32 4.19 4.14
N ASN A 228 14.49 3.95 3.57
CA ASN A 228 14.77 4.19 2.15
C ASN A 228 14.31 3.04 1.23
N TYR A 229 13.97 1.89 1.79
CA TYR A 229 13.38 0.74 1.11
C TYR A 229 11.85 0.87 0.98
N LEU A 230 11.18 1.48 1.97
CA LEU A 230 9.72 1.66 2.00
C LEU A 230 9.13 2.15 0.67
N PRO A 231 9.67 3.20 0.01
CA PRO A 231 9.08 3.74 -1.22
C PRO A 231 8.94 2.74 -2.37
N LYS A 232 9.77 1.68 -2.40
CA LYS A 232 9.84 0.69 -3.48
C LYS A 232 9.23 -0.66 -3.08
N SER A 233 8.67 -0.73 -1.89
CA SER A 233 8.25 -1.96 -1.24
C SER A 233 6.75 -1.96 -0.96
N LYS A 234 6.13 -3.15 -0.92
CA LYS A 234 4.75 -3.30 -0.44
C LYS A 234 4.58 -2.87 1.02
N HIS A 235 5.66 -2.73 1.78
CA HIS A 235 5.59 -2.24 3.16
C HIS A 235 5.19 -0.76 3.24
N LEU A 236 5.23 -0.01 2.12
CA LEU A 236 4.70 1.36 2.02
C LEU A 236 3.27 1.52 2.56
N HIS A 237 2.49 0.43 2.57
CA HIS A 237 1.14 0.42 3.14
C HIS A 237 1.08 0.90 4.59
N ILE A 238 2.14 0.78 5.40
CA ILE A 238 2.15 1.30 6.77
C ILE A 238 1.94 2.81 6.82
N LEU A 239 2.27 3.53 5.75
CA LEU A 239 2.04 4.96 5.61
C LEU A 239 0.76 5.24 4.83
N LEU A 240 0.59 4.62 3.66
CA LEU A 240 -0.51 4.96 2.75
C LEU A 240 -1.86 4.36 3.12
N ALA A 241 -1.93 3.35 3.99
CA ALA A 241 -3.21 2.82 4.48
C ALA A 241 -4.05 3.90 5.19
N PHE A 242 -3.42 4.86 5.88
CA PHE A 242 -4.11 5.95 6.56
C PHE A 242 -4.81 6.90 5.58
N PRO A 243 -4.12 7.59 4.64
CA PRO A 243 -4.81 8.42 3.65
C PRO A 243 -5.74 7.61 2.75
N ASN A 244 -5.39 6.38 2.36
CA ASN A 244 -6.28 5.57 1.51
C ASN A 244 -7.61 5.24 2.21
N THR A 245 -7.58 4.87 3.49
CA THR A 245 -8.82 4.62 4.24
C THR A 245 -9.62 5.90 4.51
N PHE A 246 -8.94 7.04 4.64
CA PHE A 246 -9.59 8.35 4.73
C PHE A 246 -10.31 8.71 3.42
N PHE A 247 -9.65 8.55 2.27
CA PHE A 247 -10.19 8.91 0.94
C PHE A 247 -11.03 7.82 0.28
N ALA A 248 -11.15 6.64 0.89
CA ALA A 248 -12.03 5.57 0.41
C ALA A 248 -13.44 6.10 0.10
N ARG A 249 -13.98 5.71 -1.07
CA ARG A 249 -15.31 6.15 -1.53
C ARG A 249 -16.41 5.67 -0.58
N GLN A 250 -17.32 6.56 -0.19
CA GLN A 250 -18.43 6.29 0.73
C GLN A 250 -19.75 6.01 0.00
N ARG A 251 -19.68 5.47 -1.22
CA ARG A 251 -20.87 5.14 -2.02
C ARG A 251 -21.40 3.74 -1.62
N PRO A 252 -22.73 3.52 -1.66
CA PRO A 252 -23.31 2.19 -1.64
C PRO A 252 -22.56 1.18 -2.52
N ARG A 253 -22.45 -0.06 -2.04
CA ARG A 253 -21.77 -1.12 -2.80
C ARG A 253 -22.58 -1.46 -4.03
N GLY A 254 -21.94 -1.45 -5.19
CA GLY A 254 -22.59 -1.71 -6.47
C GLY A 254 -23.14 -0.45 -7.15
N GLU A 255 -23.08 0.71 -6.51
CA GLU A 255 -23.30 1.97 -7.20
C GLU A 255 -22.19 2.18 -8.24
N MET A 256 -22.60 2.39 -9.49
CA MET A 256 -21.70 2.77 -10.57
C MET A 256 -21.75 4.28 -10.75
N GLU A 257 -20.59 4.89 -10.94
CA GLU A 257 -20.51 6.32 -11.23
C GLU A 257 -21.31 6.66 -12.48
N ASN A 258 -22.26 7.58 -12.36
CA ASN A 258 -22.97 8.13 -13.50
C ASN A 258 -22.02 9.06 -14.27
N MET A 259 -22.15 9.10 -15.60
CA MET A 259 -21.35 9.96 -16.47
C MET A 259 -22.20 11.17 -16.89
N PRO A 260 -21.98 12.37 -16.31
CA PRO A 260 -22.85 13.51 -16.56
C PRO A 260 -22.95 13.89 -18.04
N ALA A 261 -21.83 13.79 -18.79
CA ALA A 261 -21.81 14.04 -20.22
C ALA A 261 -22.81 13.14 -20.99
N ILE A 262 -22.78 11.83 -20.75
CA ILE A 262 -23.71 10.88 -21.39
C ILE A 262 -25.14 11.08 -20.86
N MET A 263 -25.30 11.29 -19.55
CA MET A 263 -26.63 11.51 -18.97
C MET A 263 -27.31 12.74 -19.58
N ASN A 264 -26.56 13.82 -19.81
CA ASN A 264 -27.08 15.05 -20.39
C ASN A 264 -27.48 14.83 -21.85
N GLU A 265 -26.67 14.10 -22.62
CA GLU A 265 -27.01 13.70 -23.99
C GLU A 265 -28.29 12.85 -24.02
N VAL A 266 -28.38 11.82 -23.18
CA VAL A 266 -29.58 10.96 -23.08
C VAL A 266 -30.81 11.77 -22.66
N LYS A 267 -30.68 12.71 -21.71
CA LYS A 267 -31.79 13.60 -21.32
C LYS A 267 -32.23 14.47 -22.49
N SER A 268 -31.30 14.97 -23.30
CA SER A 268 -31.60 15.73 -24.52
C SER A 268 -32.41 14.88 -25.51
N MET A 269 -31.95 13.66 -25.80
CA MET A 269 -32.65 12.71 -26.68
C MET A 269 -34.06 12.34 -26.17
N MET A 270 -34.25 12.30 -24.85
CA MET A 270 -35.54 12.00 -24.21
C MET A 270 -36.47 13.22 -24.08
N GLY A 271 -36.05 14.42 -24.52
CA GLY A 271 -36.81 15.67 -24.35
C GLY A 271 -36.92 16.13 -22.89
N LEU A 272 -35.98 15.69 -22.04
CA LEU A 272 -35.92 15.98 -20.59
C LEU A 272 -34.85 17.02 -20.23
N ALA A 273 -34.08 17.51 -21.21
CA ALA A 273 -33.09 18.56 -21.00
C ALA A 273 -33.65 19.94 -21.37
N GLU A 274 -33.31 20.96 -20.57
CA GLU A 274 -33.38 22.35 -21.03
C GLU A 274 -32.25 22.57 -22.03
N ASP A 275 -32.55 23.14 -23.19
CA ASP A 275 -31.55 23.46 -24.22
C ASP A 275 -30.58 24.52 -23.67
N THR A 276 -29.40 24.09 -23.21
CA THR A 276 -28.37 24.99 -22.69
C THR A 276 -27.44 25.53 -23.78
N GLY A 277 -27.63 25.16 -25.06
CA GLY A 277 -26.85 25.66 -26.20
C GLY A 277 -25.34 25.44 -26.14
N ALA A 278 -24.84 24.65 -25.18
CA ALA A 278 -23.42 24.37 -24.98
C ALA A 278 -23.10 22.97 -25.50
N ALA A 279 -22.85 22.85 -26.80
CA ALA A 279 -22.13 21.71 -27.34
C ALA A 279 -20.63 21.96 -27.08
N ASP A 280 -20.04 21.26 -26.11
CA ASP A 280 -18.58 21.20 -26.03
C ASP A 280 -18.05 20.61 -27.35
N GLU A 281 -17.15 21.33 -28.02
CA GLU A 281 -16.61 20.94 -29.33
C GLU A 281 -15.69 19.70 -29.26
N GLU A 282 -15.20 19.34 -28.07
CA GLU A 282 -14.40 18.15 -27.84
C GLU A 282 -15.23 17.04 -27.17
N LEU A 283 -15.28 15.86 -27.81
CA LEU A 283 -15.87 14.67 -27.21
C LEU A 283 -15.13 14.34 -25.91
N PRO A 284 -15.83 14.26 -24.76
CA PRO A 284 -15.17 13.93 -23.50
C PRO A 284 -14.64 12.51 -23.55
N GLU A 285 -13.44 12.30 -23.00
CA GLU A 285 -12.88 10.96 -22.88
C GLU A 285 -13.73 10.12 -21.93
N PHE A 286 -14.23 8.98 -22.42
CA PHE A 286 -15.09 8.10 -21.65
C PHE A 286 -14.25 7.07 -20.89
N GLY A 287 -14.31 7.08 -19.56
CA GLY A 287 -13.58 6.09 -18.77
C GLY A 287 -12.10 6.43 -18.57
N ALA A 288 -11.21 5.43 -18.65
CA ALA A 288 -9.77 5.63 -18.50
C ALA A 288 -8.98 4.60 -19.32
N ASN A 289 -7.99 5.07 -20.07
CA ASN A 289 -7.04 4.24 -20.82
C ASN A 289 -5.67 4.09 -20.14
N ASP A 290 -5.29 5.01 -19.26
CA ASP A 290 -3.97 5.07 -18.65
C ASP A 290 -3.99 5.78 -17.28
N ILE A 291 -2.84 5.93 -16.63
CA ILE A 291 -2.70 6.50 -15.28
C ILE A 291 -3.20 7.94 -15.19
N THR A 292 -2.97 8.74 -16.23
CA THR A 292 -3.35 10.16 -16.28
C THR A 292 -4.86 10.36 -16.42
N THR A 293 -5.59 9.31 -16.82
CA THR A 293 -7.05 9.30 -16.98
C THR A 293 -7.77 8.53 -15.85
N LEU A 294 -7.03 7.81 -15.02
CA LEU A 294 -7.52 7.32 -13.73
C LEU A 294 -7.59 8.45 -12.69
N SER A 295 -8.40 8.28 -11.65
CA SER A 295 -8.41 9.21 -10.51
C SER A 295 -7.15 9.03 -9.65
N TRP A 296 -6.66 10.10 -9.04
CA TRP A 296 -5.57 10.02 -8.06
C TRP A 296 -5.90 9.07 -6.89
N ILE A 297 -7.19 8.88 -6.56
CA ILE A 297 -7.64 7.91 -5.53
C ILE A 297 -7.39 6.47 -5.99
N ASP A 298 -7.59 6.19 -7.28
CA ASP A 298 -7.32 4.87 -7.85
C ASP A 298 -5.82 4.57 -7.84
N VAL A 299 -4.99 5.55 -8.17
CA VAL A 299 -3.51 5.46 -8.13
C VAL A 299 -3.02 5.34 -6.68
N LEU A 300 -3.56 6.11 -5.72
CA LEU A 300 -3.27 5.96 -4.29
C LEU A 300 -3.59 4.54 -3.81
N GLY A 301 -4.72 3.98 -4.26
CA GLY A 301 -5.11 2.60 -3.98
C GLY A 301 -4.09 1.59 -4.49
N ALA A 302 -3.49 1.83 -5.65
CA ALA A 302 -2.45 0.98 -6.23
C ALA A 302 -1.18 0.95 -5.36
N TYR A 303 -0.68 2.11 -4.94
CA TYR A 303 0.48 2.20 -4.02
C TYR A 303 0.18 1.67 -2.61
N THR A 304 -1.08 1.69 -2.18
CA THR A 304 -1.51 1.15 -0.88
C THR A 304 -1.66 -0.39 -0.92
N CYS A 305 -1.66 -1.00 -2.10
CA CYS A 305 -1.86 -2.44 -2.26
C CYS A 305 -0.80 -3.25 -1.49
N THR A 306 -1.25 -4.02 -0.50
CA THR A 306 -0.38 -4.91 0.29
C THR A 306 -0.03 -6.22 -0.41
N GLU A 307 -0.57 -6.43 -1.62
CA GLU A 307 -0.44 -7.67 -2.39
C GLU A 307 -0.90 -8.94 -1.64
N CYS A 308 -1.72 -8.76 -0.59
CA CYS A 308 -2.16 -9.86 0.26
C CYS A 308 -3.03 -10.87 -0.52
N GLY A 309 -3.66 -10.49 -1.62
CA GLY A 309 -4.48 -11.39 -2.44
C GLY A 309 -5.77 -11.84 -1.77
N ARG A 310 -6.26 -11.11 -0.75
CA ARG A 310 -7.62 -11.35 -0.20
C ARG A 310 -8.67 -11.12 -1.29
N CYS A 311 -8.54 -10.04 -2.06
CA CYS A 311 -9.38 -9.72 -3.21
C CYS A 311 -9.39 -10.84 -4.27
N SER A 312 -8.22 -11.35 -4.67
CA SER A 312 -8.13 -12.46 -5.62
C SER A 312 -8.72 -13.76 -5.06
N SER A 313 -8.54 -14.03 -3.75
CA SER A 313 -9.07 -15.26 -3.14
C SER A 313 -10.59 -15.32 -3.03
N VAL A 314 -11.29 -14.19 -3.10
CA VAL A 314 -12.75 -14.13 -3.06
C VAL A 314 -13.37 -13.81 -4.42
N CYS A 315 -12.54 -13.59 -5.44
CA CYS A 315 -13.00 -13.25 -6.78
C CYS A 315 -13.57 -14.51 -7.45
N PRO A 316 -14.86 -14.54 -7.86
CA PRO A 316 -15.44 -15.70 -8.51
C PRO A 316 -14.71 -16.08 -9.80
N ALA A 317 -14.32 -15.09 -10.60
CA ALA A 317 -13.58 -15.30 -11.84
C ALA A 317 -12.21 -15.95 -11.59
N ASN A 318 -11.46 -15.48 -10.58
CA ASN A 318 -10.17 -16.06 -10.22
C ASN A 318 -10.32 -17.48 -9.67
N ALA A 319 -11.38 -17.74 -8.91
CA ALA A 319 -11.66 -19.04 -8.33
C ALA A 319 -11.99 -20.09 -9.41
N THR A 320 -12.63 -19.69 -10.51
CA THR A 320 -12.92 -20.56 -11.67
C THR A 320 -11.75 -20.63 -12.68
N GLY A 321 -10.58 -20.06 -12.37
CA GLY A 321 -9.41 -20.14 -13.24
C GLY A 321 -9.37 -19.14 -14.40
N LYS A 322 -10.24 -18.13 -14.44
CA LYS A 322 -10.13 -17.03 -15.41
C LYS A 322 -8.93 -16.12 -15.05
N GLN A 323 -8.45 -15.35 -16.03
CA GLN A 323 -7.24 -14.53 -15.89
C GLN A 323 -7.35 -13.42 -14.83
N LEU A 324 -8.56 -12.93 -14.53
CA LEU A 324 -8.74 -11.82 -13.59
C LEU A 324 -8.19 -12.11 -12.20
N SER A 325 -7.20 -11.32 -11.78
CA SER A 325 -6.77 -11.17 -10.39
C SER A 325 -6.91 -9.70 -10.00
N PRO A 326 -7.90 -9.32 -9.17
CA PRO A 326 -8.06 -7.92 -8.75
C PRO A 326 -6.82 -7.34 -8.04
N ARG A 327 -5.98 -8.21 -7.44
CA ARG A 327 -4.67 -7.81 -6.94
C ARG A 327 -3.74 -7.40 -8.09
N LYS A 328 -3.64 -8.21 -9.14
CA LYS A 328 -2.75 -7.96 -10.28
C LYS A 328 -3.10 -6.63 -10.94
N ILE A 329 -4.40 -6.34 -11.16
CA ILE A 329 -4.86 -5.04 -11.65
C ILE A 329 -4.25 -3.86 -10.87
N MET A 330 -4.26 -3.91 -9.53
CA MET A 330 -3.68 -2.84 -8.72
C MET A 330 -2.15 -2.80 -8.79
N MET A 331 -1.49 -3.95 -8.97
CA MET A 331 -0.04 -4.02 -9.16
C MET A 331 0.36 -3.41 -10.51
N ASP A 332 -0.37 -3.76 -11.58
CA ASP A 332 -0.14 -3.24 -12.93
C ASP A 332 -0.34 -1.72 -12.99
N ILE A 333 -1.37 -1.19 -12.32
CA ILE A 333 -1.60 0.26 -12.21
C ILE A 333 -0.42 0.94 -11.49
N ARG A 334 0.08 0.37 -10.39
CA ARG A 334 1.23 0.93 -9.67
C ARG A 334 2.48 0.91 -10.56
N ASP A 335 2.77 -0.23 -11.18
CA ASP A 335 3.98 -0.42 -11.98
C ASP A 335 3.96 0.49 -13.22
N ARG A 336 2.78 0.67 -13.85
CA ARG A 336 2.58 1.66 -14.91
C ARG A 336 2.75 3.09 -14.40
N ALA A 337 2.23 3.44 -13.21
CA ALA A 337 2.38 4.78 -12.65
C ALA A 337 3.85 5.12 -12.36
N ASP A 338 4.63 4.17 -11.83
CA ASP A 338 6.07 4.30 -11.63
C ASP A 338 6.81 4.51 -12.97
N GLU A 339 6.43 3.77 -14.03
CA GLU A 339 7.02 3.93 -15.36
C GLU A 339 6.72 5.30 -15.97
N VAL A 340 5.45 5.73 -15.94
CA VAL A 340 5.02 7.05 -16.45
C VAL A 340 5.74 8.17 -15.72
N TYR A 341 5.76 8.14 -14.38
CA TYR A 341 6.43 9.18 -13.61
C TYR A 341 7.93 9.24 -13.91
N THR A 342 8.60 8.09 -14.00
CA THR A 342 10.04 8.02 -14.32
C THR A 342 10.33 8.61 -15.69
N LYS A 343 9.48 8.33 -16.69
CA LYS A 343 9.63 8.88 -18.05
C LYS A 343 9.36 10.39 -18.09
N ILE A 344 8.33 10.87 -17.39
CA ILE A 344 8.08 12.32 -17.26
C ILE A 344 9.29 13.02 -16.61
N GLN A 345 9.84 12.46 -15.52
CA GLN A 345 11.01 13.03 -14.85
C GLN A 345 12.28 12.99 -15.71
N SER A 346 12.37 12.09 -16.69
CA SER A 346 13.52 12.02 -17.59
C SER A 346 13.65 13.25 -18.50
N GLY A 347 12.55 13.97 -18.74
CA GLY A 347 12.51 15.15 -19.61
C GLY A 347 12.86 14.87 -21.08
N LYS A 348 12.86 13.60 -21.50
CA LYS A 348 13.21 13.23 -22.87
C LYS A 348 12.10 13.65 -23.84
N PRO A 349 12.41 14.38 -24.93
CA PRO A 349 11.41 14.80 -25.91
C PRO A 349 10.67 13.64 -26.59
N GLU A 350 11.26 12.44 -26.62
CA GLU A 350 10.65 11.24 -27.21
C GLU A 350 9.36 10.77 -26.53
N TYR A 351 9.10 11.22 -25.29
CA TYR A 351 7.87 10.92 -24.55
C TYR A 351 6.88 12.09 -24.55
N ALA A 352 7.19 13.18 -25.26
CA ALA A 352 6.32 14.34 -25.36
C ALA A 352 5.42 14.22 -26.60
N VAL A 353 4.13 14.56 -26.46
CA VAL A 353 3.24 14.67 -27.62
C VAL A 353 3.69 15.84 -28.50
N ASP A 354 4.03 16.95 -27.85
CA ASP A 354 4.58 18.15 -28.44
C ASP A 354 5.95 18.45 -27.80
N ALA A 355 7.02 18.32 -28.59
CA ALA A 355 8.40 18.50 -28.13
C ALA A 355 8.73 19.95 -27.73
N GLU A 356 7.90 20.93 -28.13
CA GLU A 356 8.09 22.34 -27.76
C GLU A 356 7.50 22.65 -26.38
N LYS A 357 6.63 21.78 -25.85
CA LYS A 357 5.99 21.95 -24.54
C LYS A 357 6.72 21.15 -23.45
N PRO A 358 6.66 21.60 -22.18
CA PRO A 358 7.20 20.83 -21.06
C PRO A 358 6.61 19.42 -21.02
N LEU A 359 7.44 18.44 -20.68
CA LEU A 359 6.98 17.07 -20.46
C LEU A 359 6.27 16.99 -19.09
N ASP A 360 4.94 16.87 -19.13
CA ASP A 360 4.08 16.71 -17.96
C ASP A 360 2.94 15.73 -18.25
N LYS A 361 2.01 15.55 -17.30
CA LYS A 361 0.91 14.60 -17.43
C LYS A 361 -0.06 14.90 -18.59
N THR A 362 -0.09 16.13 -19.09
CA THR A 362 -0.96 16.57 -20.20
C THR A 362 -0.27 16.46 -21.56
N ASN A 363 1.07 16.40 -21.57
CA ASN A 363 1.89 16.31 -22.76
C ASN A 363 2.71 15.00 -22.83
N PHE A 364 2.26 13.94 -22.14
CA PHE A 364 2.97 12.67 -22.08
C PHE A 364 2.37 11.61 -23.01
N ASN A 365 3.21 10.96 -23.81
CA ASN A 365 2.86 9.76 -24.58
C ASN A 365 4.12 8.92 -24.84
N ASP A 366 4.13 7.67 -24.38
CA ASP A 366 5.22 6.72 -24.60
C ASP A 366 4.82 5.53 -25.50
N GLY A 367 3.70 5.65 -26.21
CA GLY A 367 3.14 4.62 -27.06
C GLY A 367 2.53 3.43 -26.31
N LYS A 368 2.39 3.52 -24.98
CA LYS A 368 1.76 2.50 -24.14
C LYS A 368 0.53 3.05 -23.42
N SER A 369 -0.30 2.13 -22.93
CA SER A 369 -1.47 2.38 -22.12
C SER A 369 -1.58 1.31 -21.02
N LEU A 370 -2.60 1.40 -20.16
CA LEU A 370 -2.87 0.32 -19.20
C LEU A 370 -3.28 -0.99 -19.89
N PHE A 371 -3.75 -0.95 -21.14
CA PHE A 371 -4.09 -2.17 -21.90
C PHE A 371 -2.87 -3.02 -22.29
N ASP A 372 -1.66 -2.47 -22.20
CA ASP A 372 -0.40 -3.24 -22.38
C ASP A 372 -0.03 -4.08 -21.15
N TYR A 373 -0.63 -3.78 -19.99
CA TYR A 373 -0.35 -4.42 -18.70
C TYR A 373 -1.54 -5.27 -18.23
N ILE A 374 -2.75 -4.78 -18.52
CA ILE A 374 -4.03 -5.38 -18.17
C ILE A 374 -4.74 -5.82 -19.45
N THR A 375 -4.90 -7.13 -19.61
CA THR A 375 -5.54 -7.69 -20.79
C THR A 375 -7.05 -7.45 -20.80
N ARG A 376 -7.66 -7.33 -21.99
CA ARG A 376 -9.12 -7.26 -22.15
C ARG A 376 -9.81 -8.48 -21.55
N GLU A 377 -9.19 -9.67 -21.61
CA GLU A 377 -9.73 -10.88 -20.96
C GLU A 377 -9.84 -10.71 -19.42
N GLU A 378 -8.83 -10.13 -18.78
CA GLU A 378 -8.89 -9.81 -17.35
C GLU A 378 -10.03 -8.84 -17.03
N LEU A 379 -10.19 -7.78 -17.83
CA LEU A 379 -11.26 -6.80 -17.65
C LEU A 379 -12.65 -7.43 -17.80
N HIS A 380 -12.86 -8.22 -18.86
CA HIS A 380 -14.17 -8.80 -19.15
C HIS A 380 -14.54 -9.99 -18.27
N ALA A 381 -13.56 -10.65 -17.64
CA ALA A 381 -13.81 -11.67 -16.64
C ALA A 381 -14.47 -11.09 -15.35
N CYS A 382 -14.42 -9.77 -15.14
CA CYS A 382 -15.07 -9.11 -14.01
C CYS A 382 -16.60 -9.13 -14.13
N THR A 383 -17.25 -9.76 -13.15
CA THR A 383 -18.72 -9.83 -13.04
C THR A 383 -19.32 -8.73 -12.17
N THR A 384 -18.53 -7.68 -11.84
CA THR A 384 -18.95 -6.50 -11.06
C THR A 384 -19.58 -6.79 -9.69
N CYS A 385 -19.37 -7.99 -9.13
CA CYS A 385 -19.96 -8.44 -7.86
C CYS A 385 -19.43 -7.76 -6.57
N ASN A 386 -18.46 -6.84 -6.67
CA ASN A 386 -17.89 -6.07 -5.56
C ASN A 386 -17.16 -6.87 -4.45
N ALA A 387 -17.01 -8.20 -4.57
CA ALA A 387 -16.36 -9.04 -3.56
C ALA A 387 -14.92 -8.60 -3.21
N CYS A 388 -14.15 -8.15 -4.21
CA CYS A 388 -12.79 -7.67 -4.02
C CYS A 388 -12.70 -6.41 -3.14
N VAL A 389 -13.64 -5.48 -3.32
CA VAL A 389 -13.75 -4.22 -2.57
C VAL A 389 -14.10 -4.51 -1.11
N GLU A 390 -15.04 -5.44 -0.87
CA GLU A 390 -15.41 -5.79 0.49
C GLU A 390 -14.26 -6.50 1.23
N ALA A 391 -13.57 -7.43 0.56
CA ALA A 391 -12.50 -8.21 1.18
C ALA A 391 -11.21 -7.41 1.43
N CYS A 392 -11.05 -6.24 0.82
CA CYS A 392 -9.85 -5.43 0.97
C CYS A 392 -9.70 -4.91 2.42
N PRO A 393 -8.57 -5.19 3.10
CA PRO A 393 -8.40 -4.79 4.50
C PRO A 393 -8.18 -3.29 4.66
N VAL A 394 -7.75 -2.60 3.61
CA VAL A 394 -7.40 -1.17 3.59
C VAL A 394 -8.31 -0.35 2.66
N LEU A 395 -9.46 -0.91 2.25
CA LEU A 395 -10.51 -0.23 1.47
C LEU A 395 -10.13 0.22 0.04
N ILE A 396 -9.15 -0.44 -0.59
CA ILE A 396 -8.90 -0.27 -2.03
C ILE A 396 -10.11 -0.80 -2.82
N ASN A 397 -10.46 -0.11 -3.91
CA ASN A 397 -11.52 -0.49 -4.83
C ASN A 397 -10.95 -0.86 -6.22
N PRO A 398 -10.55 -2.13 -6.46
CA PRO A 398 -10.09 -2.56 -7.79
C PRO A 398 -11.20 -2.60 -8.85
N LEU A 399 -12.48 -2.50 -8.46
CA LEU A 399 -13.58 -2.51 -9.40
C LEU A 399 -13.64 -1.19 -10.20
N GLU A 400 -13.28 -0.06 -9.59
CA GLU A 400 -13.33 1.25 -10.25
C GLU A 400 -12.45 1.31 -11.51
N PRO A 401 -11.14 0.99 -11.45
CA PRO A 401 -10.29 1.05 -12.65
C PRO A 401 -10.77 0.07 -13.73
N ILE A 402 -11.25 -1.12 -13.33
CA ILE A 402 -11.80 -2.10 -14.28
C ILE A 402 -13.00 -1.53 -15.03
N LEU A 403 -13.93 -0.87 -14.33
CA LEU A 403 -15.10 -0.26 -14.97
C LEU A 403 -14.70 0.90 -15.88
N LYS A 404 -13.75 1.76 -15.46
CA LYS A 404 -13.26 2.87 -16.28
C LYS A 404 -12.57 2.38 -17.56
N MET A 405 -11.74 1.33 -17.48
CA MET A 405 -11.12 0.75 -18.67
C MET A 405 -12.13 0.09 -19.61
N ARG A 406 -13.12 -0.63 -19.08
CA ARG A 406 -14.21 -1.20 -19.92
C ARG A 406 -15.04 -0.11 -20.60
N ARG A 407 -15.26 1.03 -19.92
CA ARG A 407 -15.95 2.18 -20.51
C ARG A 407 -15.16 2.77 -21.66
N TYR A 408 -13.85 2.96 -21.48
CA TYR A 408 -12.97 3.46 -22.55
C TYR A 408 -12.97 2.55 -23.77
N GLU A 409 -12.80 1.25 -23.54
CA GLU A 409 -12.85 0.26 -24.61
C GLU A 409 -14.16 0.30 -25.40
N ILE A 410 -15.30 0.37 -24.73
CA ILE A 410 -16.61 0.33 -25.40
C ILE A 410 -16.95 1.67 -26.07
N LEU A 411 -16.78 2.78 -25.36
CA LEU A 411 -17.30 4.08 -25.79
C LEU A 411 -16.30 4.88 -26.63
N THR A 412 -15.00 4.68 -26.41
CA THR A 412 -13.94 5.40 -27.14
C THR A 412 -13.38 4.55 -28.29
N GLU A 413 -13.05 3.29 -28.03
CA GLU A 413 -12.47 2.41 -29.06
C GLU A 413 -13.52 1.68 -29.91
N SER A 414 -14.81 1.76 -29.54
CA SER A 414 -15.88 0.96 -30.15
C SER A 414 -15.58 -0.55 -30.14
N ALA A 415 -14.87 -1.00 -29.11
CA ALA A 415 -14.38 -2.37 -28.96
C ALA A 415 -15.03 -3.06 -27.74
N GLY A 416 -14.95 -4.38 -27.70
CA GLY A 416 -15.46 -5.15 -26.58
C GLY A 416 -15.71 -6.61 -26.96
N PRO A 417 -16.32 -7.40 -26.07
CA PRO A 417 -16.63 -8.79 -26.35
C PRO A 417 -17.59 -8.87 -27.54
N GLY A 418 -17.29 -9.74 -28.51
CA GLY A 418 -18.09 -9.86 -29.73
C GLY A 418 -19.57 -10.22 -29.49
N SER A 419 -19.90 -10.81 -28.34
CA SER A 419 -21.29 -11.06 -27.93
C SER A 419 -22.02 -9.85 -27.37
N TRP A 420 -21.31 -8.78 -27.00
CA TRP A 420 -21.87 -7.57 -26.41
C TRP A 420 -22.16 -6.49 -27.45
N LEU A 421 -21.30 -6.35 -28.47
CA LEU A 421 -21.44 -5.30 -29.48
C LEU A 421 -22.79 -5.35 -30.23
N PRO A 422 -23.31 -6.52 -30.67
CA PRO A 422 -24.64 -6.58 -31.29
C PRO A 422 -25.76 -6.15 -30.34
N MET A 423 -25.63 -6.48 -29.05
CA MET A 423 -26.58 -6.07 -28.03
C MET A 423 -26.55 -4.54 -27.83
N PHE A 424 -25.37 -3.92 -27.73
CA PHE A 424 -25.27 -2.47 -27.60
C PHE A 424 -25.83 -1.73 -28.81
N ASN A 425 -25.46 -2.16 -30.02
CA ASN A 425 -26.03 -1.60 -31.26
C ASN A 425 -27.56 -1.76 -31.30
N SER A 426 -28.10 -2.88 -30.81
CA SER A 426 -29.54 -3.08 -30.75
C SER A 426 -30.20 -2.12 -29.76
N ILE A 427 -29.62 -1.93 -28.57
CA ILE A 427 -30.14 -1.01 -27.55
C ILE A 427 -30.15 0.43 -28.07
N GLU A 428 -29.07 0.84 -28.73
CA GLU A 428 -28.93 2.19 -29.28
C GLU A 428 -29.94 2.46 -30.40
N ASN A 429 -30.10 1.53 -31.35
CA ASN A 429 -30.94 1.75 -32.52
C ASN A 429 -32.43 1.45 -32.29
N SER A 430 -32.75 0.53 -31.36
CA SER A 430 -34.13 0.02 -31.19
C SER A 430 -34.67 0.11 -29.76
N GLY A 431 -33.86 0.56 -28.79
CA GLY A 431 -34.27 0.59 -27.38
C GLY A 431 -34.47 -0.80 -26.75
N ALA A 432 -34.05 -1.87 -27.43
CA ALA A 432 -34.16 -3.26 -26.99
C ALA A 432 -32.80 -3.98 -27.05
N ALA A 433 -32.55 -4.91 -26.13
CA ALA A 433 -31.29 -5.66 -26.10
C ALA A 433 -31.18 -6.74 -27.20
N TRP A 434 -32.28 -6.98 -27.90
CA TRP A 434 -32.39 -7.92 -29.01
C TRP A 434 -33.05 -7.19 -30.17
N SER A 435 -32.57 -7.44 -31.39
CA SER A 435 -33.12 -6.84 -32.62
C SER A 435 -34.47 -7.47 -32.96
N MET A 436 -35.46 -7.21 -32.12
CA MET A 436 -36.84 -7.66 -32.30
C MET A 436 -37.59 -6.65 -33.17
N THR A 437 -38.42 -7.15 -34.07
CA THR A 437 -39.26 -6.34 -34.96
C THR A 437 -40.62 -5.98 -34.34
N ILE A 438 -40.87 -6.45 -33.12
CA ILE A 438 -42.13 -6.32 -32.39
C ILE A 438 -41.99 -5.24 -31.32
N ASP A 439 -43.04 -4.44 -31.17
CA ASP A 439 -43.02 -3.24 -30.33
C ASP A 439 -42.89 -3.64 -28.85
N ARG A 440 -42.14 -2.87 -28.06
CA ARG A 440 -41.79 -3.26 -26.66
C ARG A 440 -43.02 -3.59 -25.80
N GLU A 441 -44.16 -2.96 -26.08
CA GLU A 441 -45.40 -3.11 -25.31
C GLU A 441 -46.37 -4.16 -25.86
N GLU A 442 -46.11 -4.79 -27.01
CA GLU A 442 -47.06 -5.74 -27.62
C GLU A 442 -47.43 -6.90 -26.71
N TRP A 443 -46.49 -7.38 -25.87
CA TRP A 443 -46.75 -8.45 -24.91
C TRP A 443 -47.79 -8.09 -23.84
N THR A 444 -48.08 -6.80 -23.63
CA THR A 444 -49.07 -6.34 -22.64
C THR A 444 -50.49 -6.26 -23.21
N LYS A 445 -50.65 -6.39 -24.53
CA LYS A 445 -51.93 -6.27 -25.24
C LYS A 445 -52.65 -7.61 -25.43
N ALA A 446 -52.10 -8.70 -24.87
CA ALA A 446 -52.62 -10.07 -24.99
C ALA A 446 -53.63 -10.43 -23.90
#